data_AF-A0A7V2SY70-F1
#
_entry.id   AF-A0A7V2SY70-F1
#
_cell.length_a   1.000
_cell.length_b   1.000
_cell.length_c   1.000
_cell.angle_alpha   90.00
_cell.angle_beta   90.00
_cell.angle_gamma   90.00
#
_symmetry.space_group_name_H-M   'P 1'
#
loop_
_entity.id
_entity.type
_entity.pdbx_description
1 polymer ?
#
loop_
_entity_poly.entity_id
_entity_poly.type
_entity_poly.pdbx_seq_one_letter_code
_entity_poly.pdbx_strand_id
1 'polypeptide(L)'
;MMPNFLFTSESVTEGHPDKVADQISDAILDTILDKDPYARVACETLVTTGLALIAGEITTDCYVDMPKVVRGTIKEIGYTDSSMGFDWQTCAVLISIDKQSPDIAMGVDRDGDIGAGDQGLMFGYACDETPDYMPMPIWYAHKLAQRLAEVRKTGILPFLRPDGKSQVTVKYEDRRPIACQSIVIAAQHEPHVTHKEIEEAVVEEVIKKVVAPEHLNGETQFFINSTGRFVVGGPLADCGMTGRKIIVDTYGGRGHHGGGAFSGKDPTKVDRSPSYMARYVAKNIVAAGLARECEVQVAYAIGV
;
A
#
# COMPACT_ATOMS: atom_id res chain seq x y z
N MET A 1 -6.36 -0.96 32.80
CA MET A 1 -6.76 -1.86 31.69
C MET A 1 -7.80 -1.09 30.91
N MET A 2 -7.56 -0.78 29.63
CA MET A 2 -8.62 -0.09 28.88
C MET A 2 -9.79 -1.06 28.71
N PRO A 3 -11.02 -0.60 29.02
CA PRO A 3 -12.24 -1.36 28.76
C PRO A 3 -12.41 -1.60 27.25
N ASN A 4 -13.42 -2.39 26.89
CA ASN A 4 -13.84 -2.68 25.52
C ASN A 4 -13.75 -1.43 24.64
N PHE A 5 -13.12 -1.55 23.47
CA PHE A 5 -12.85 -0.43 22.58
C PHE A 5 -13.10 -0.80 21.11
N LEU A 6 -13.25 0.23 20.28
CA LEU A 6 -13.30 0.09 18.83
C LEU A 6 -11.97 0.56 18.25
N PHE A 7 -11.45 -0.16 17.26
CA PHE A 7 -10.27 0.25 16.52
C PHE A 7 -10.51 0.11 15.02
N THR A 8 -10.08 1.10 14.26
CA THR A 8 -10.34 1.20 12.83
C THR A 8 -9.03 1.28 12.05
N SER A 9 -8.96 0.52 10.96
CA SER A 9 -7.91 0.66 9.95
C SER A 9 -8.53 0.71 8.57
N GLU A 10 -7.79 1.25 7.61
CA GLU A 10 -8.18 1.35 6.21
C GLU A 10 -7.10 0.83 5.26
N SER A 11 -7.52 0.51 4.04
CA SER A 11 -6.67 0.13 2.92
C SER A 11 -7.29 0.64 1.63
N VAL A 12 -6.48 0.69 0.58
CA VAL A 12 -6.90 1.09 -0.76
C VAL A 12 -6.48 0.05 -1.79
N THR A 13 -7.13 0.00 -2.94
CA THR A 13 -6.77 -0.91 -4.03
C THR A 13 -5.51 -0.44 -4.76
N GLU A 14 -4.96 -1.32 -5.60
CA GLU A 14 -3.89 -1.00 -6.55
C GLU A 14 -4.23 0.17 -7.51
N GLY A 15 -5.51 0.51 -7.70
CA GLY A 15 -5.94 1.61 -8.56
C GLY A 15 -5.98 2.97 -7.87
N HIS A 16 -5.86 3.03 -6.54
CA HIS A 16 -5.83 4.31 -5.84
C HIS A 16 -4.60 5.14 -6.30
N PRO A 17 -4.72 6.45 -6.60
CA PRO A 17 -3.63 7.25 -7.18
C PRO A 17 -2.30 7.16 -6.42
N ASP A 18 -2.30 7.29 -5.09
CA ASP A 18 -1.08 7.10 -4.31
C ASP A 18 -0.47 5.69 -4.47
N LYS A 19 -1.30 4.64 -4.54
CA LYS A 19 -0.81 3.27 -4.77
C LYS A 19 -0.37 3.04 -6.22
N VAL A 20 -0.94 3.75 -7.19
CA VAL A 20 -0.43 3.77 -8.57
C VAL A 20 0.98 4.34 -8.57
N ALA A 21 1.21 5.46 -7.86
CA ALA A 21 2.53 6.06 -7.74
C ALA A 21 3.53 5.12 -7.05
N ASP A 22 3.15 4.50 -5.92
CA ASP A 22 3.98 3.49 -5.24
C ASP A 22 4.38 2.33 -6.16
N GLN A 23 3.42 1.76 -6.89
CA GLN A 23 3.68 0.64 -7.80
C GLN A 23 4.58 1.03 -8.98
N ILE A 24 4.43 2.24 -9.52
CA ILE A 24 5.32 2.74 -10.60
C ILE A 24 6.75 2.89 -10.06
N SER A 25 6.89 3.52 -8.88
CA SER A 25 8.19 3.70 -8.22
C SER A 25 8.90 2.36 -7.97
N ASP A 26 8.18 1.35 -7.44
CA ASP A 26 8.76 0.03 -7.23
C ASP A 26 8.99 -0.76 -8.52
N ALA A 27 8.14 -0.63 -9.55
CA ALA A 27 8.38 -1.29 -10.84
C ALA A 27 9.65 -0.77 -11.54
N ILE A 28 9.95 0.53 -11.39
CA ILE A 28 11.21 1.12 -11.86
C ILE A 28 12.39 0.57 -11.06
N LEU A 29 12.27 0.54 -9.72
CA LEU A 29 13.28 -0.06 -8.84
C LEU A 29 13.58 -1.51 -9.24
N ASP A 30 12.55 -2.36 -9.38
CA ASP A 30 12.70 -3.77 -9.72
C ASP A 30 13.38 -3.94 -11.08
N THR A 31 12.99 -3.14 -12.07
CA THR A 31 13.59 -3.18 -13.42
C THR A 31 15.07 -2.79 -13.42
N ILE A 32 15.48 -1.89 -12.52
CA ILE A 32 16.87 -1.50 -12.34
C ILE A 32 17.63 -2.61 -11.61
N LEU A 33 17.12 -3.09 -10.47
CA LEU A 33 17.80 -4.09 -9.63
C LEU A 33 17.95 -5.45 -10.32
N ASP A 34 17.05 -5.80 -11.24
CA ASP A 34 17.18 -7.00 -12.09
C ASP A 34 18.44 -6.97 -12.97
N LYS A 35 18.90 -5.78 -13.38
CA LYS A 35 20.07 -5.59 -14.25
C LYS A 35 21.32 -5.17 -13.49
N ASP A 36 21.14 -4.38 -12.44
CA ASP A 36 22.20 -3.83 -11.60
C ASP A 36 21.79 -3.98 -10.12
N PRO A 37 22.14 -5.12 -9.49
CA PRO A 37 21.76 -5.41 -8.10
C PRO A 37 22.34 -4.44 -7.07
N TYR A 38 23.33 -3.63 -7.45
CA TYR A 38 24.01 -2.67 -6.57
C TYR A 38 23.57 -1.22 -6.81
N ALA A 39 22.64 -1.00 -7.74
CA ALA A 39 22.11 0.32 -8.05
C ALA A 39 21.58 1.04 -6.78
N ARG A 40 21.77 2.36 -6.76
CA ARG A 40 21.16 3.26 -5.76
C ARG A 40 19.93 3.90 -6.39
N VAL A 41 18.77 3.69 -5.78
CA VAL A 41 17.50 4.16 -6.34
C VAL A 41 16.71 4.87 -5.24
N ALA A 42 16.32 6.10 -5.53
CA ALA A 42 15.30 6.87 -4.83
C ALA A 42 14.35 7.46 -5.89
N CYS A 43 13.37 6.65 -6.30
CA CYS A 43 12.44 6.98 -7.38
C CYS A 43 11.10 7.42 -6.82
N GLU A 44 10.74 8.69 -7.05
CA GLU A 44 9.47 9.28 -6.68
C GLU A 44 8.56 9.38 -7.90
N THR A 45 7.27 9.12 -7.70
CA THR A 45 6.26 9.22 -8.75
C THR A 45 5.14 10.14 -8.29
N LEU A 46 4.75 11.07 -9.17
CA LEU A 46 3.51 11.84 -9.06
C LEU A 46 2.60 11.42 -10.22
N VAL A 47 1.34 11.09 -9.91
CA VAL A 47 0.30 10.84 -10.92
C VAL A 47 -0.85 11.81 -10.76
N THR A 48 -1.31 12.36 -11.87
CA THR A 48 -2.49 13.24 -11.93
C THR A 48 -3.17 13.12 -13.28
N THR A 49 -4.12 14.00 -13.59
CA THR A 49 -4.93 13.94 -14.81
C THR A 49 -4.05 13.89 -16.06
N GLY A 50 -4.02 12.72 -16.72
CA GLY A 50 -3.26 12.50 -17.95
C GLY A 50 -1.73 12.54 -17.80
N LEU A 51 -1.17 12.49 -16.60
CA LEU A 51 0.28 12.62 -16.36
C LEU A 51 0.79 11.61 -15.32
N ALA A 52 1.92 10.97 -15.63
CA ALA A 52 2.84 10.38 -14.66
C ALA A 52 4.19 11.11 -14.75
N LEU A 53 4.63 11.73 -13.66
CA LEU A 53 5.93 12.39 -13.51
C LEU A 53 6.82 11.52 -12.60
N ILE A 54 7.96 11.12 -13.15
CA ILE A 54 8.95 10.29 -12.47
C ILE A 54 10.14 11.20 -12.16
N ALA A 55 10.53 11.28 -10.90
CA ALA A 55 11.60 12.14 -10.41
C ALA A 55 12.44 11.45 -9.31
N GLY A 56 13.55 12.08 -8.94
CA GLY A 56 14.44 11.59 -7.88
C GLY A 56 15.83 11.22 -8.40
N GLU A 57 16.55 10.44 -7.60
CA GLU A 57 17.98 10.18 -7.78
C GLU A 57 18.25 8.70 -8.03
N ILE A 58 18.88 8.40 -9.16
CA ILE A 58 19.20 7.03 -9.57
C ILE A 58 20.66 6.97 -10.02
N THR A 59 21.43 6.10 -9.38
CA THR A 59 22.80 5.76 -9.76
C THR A 59 22.83 4.28 -10.13
N THR A 60 23.05 4.01 -11.41
CA THR A 60 23.13 2.65 -11.98
C THR A 60 23.95 2.66 -13.27
N ASP A 61 24.51 1.52 -13.63
CA ASP A 61 25.19 1.31 -14.92
C ASP A 61 24.25 0.78 -16.03
N CYS A 62 22.99 0.50 -15.70
CA CYS A 62 22.03 -0.04 -16.66
C CYS A 62 21.15 1.03 -17.32
N TYR A 63 20.59 0.69 -18.49
CA TYR A 63 19.53 1.48 -19.13
C TYR A 63 18.15 0.87 -18.87
N VAL A 64 17.18 1.72 -18.53
CA VAL A 64 15.77 1.37 -18.36
C VAL A 64 14.90 2.29 -19.21
N ASP A 65 14.07 1.69 -20.06
CA ASP A 65 12.99 2.38 -20.78
C ASP A 65 11.84 2.67 -19.80
N MET A 66 12.01 3.71 -18.98
CA MET A 66 11.05 4.10 -17.94
C MET A 66 9.64 4.36 -18.50
N PRO A 67 9.43 5.03 -19.66
CA PRO A 67 8.10 5.17 -20.22
C PRO A 67 7.40 3.83 -20.46
N LYS A 68 8.13 2.82 -20.93
CA LYS A 68 7.58 1.47 -21.12
C LYS A 68 7.22 0.81 -19.78
N VAL A 69 8.06 0.93 -18.76
CA VAL A 69 7.79 0.39 -17.41
C VAL A 69 6.54 1.05 -16.83
N VAL A 70 6.49 2.38 -16.79
CA VAL A 70 5.36 3.17 -16.28
C VAL A 70 4.05 2.76 -16.96
N ARG A 71 4.04 2.71 -18.30
CA ARG A 71 2.86 2.30 -19.06
C ARG A 71 2.47 0.85 -18.81
N GLY A 72 3.44 -0.05 -18.67
CA GLY A 72 3.22 -1.45 -18.29
C GLY A 72 2.50 -1.56 -16.95
N THR A 73 3.01 -0.88 -15.93
CA THR A 73 2.42 -0.85 -14.58
C THR A 73 0.99 -0.29 -14.58
N ILE A 74 0.75 0.85 -15.25
CA ILE A 74 -0.61 1.45 -15.33
C ILE A 74 -1.59 0.49 -16.04
N LYS A 75 -1.12 -0.23 -17.06
CA LYS A 75 -1.91 -1.24 -17.77
C LYS A 75 -2.26 -2.43 -16.88
N GLU A 76 -1.31 -2.94 -16.09
CA GLU A 76 -1.51 -4.07 -15.19
C GLU A 76 -2.45 -3.76 -14.02
N ILE A 77 -2.43 -2.51 -13.54
CA ILE A 77 -3.41 -1.98 -12.58
C ILE A 77 -4.82 -1.98 -13.22
N GLY A 78 -4.91 -1.75 -14.53
CA GLY A 78 -6.15 -1.86 -15.31
C GLY A 78 -6.74 -0.51 -15.72
N TYR A 79 -5.94 0.56 -15.75
CA TYR A 79 -6.32 1.82 -16.39
C TYR A 79 -6.09 1.73 -17.89
N THR A 80 -7.06 1.14 -18.61
CA THR A 80 -6.95 0.79 -20.04
C THR A 80 -7.91 1.51 -20.96
N ASP A 81 -8.68 2.46 -20.45
CA ASP A 81 -9.64 3.23 -21.24
C ASP A 81 -9.82 4.63 -20.64
N SER A 82 -9.82 5.65 -21.50
CA SER A 82 -9.92 7.05 -21.07
C SER A 82 -11.21 7.37 -20.29
N SER A 83 -12.28 6.59 -20.47
CA SER A 83 -13.53 6.75 -19.69
C SER A 83 -13.36 6.42 -18.21
N MET A 84 -12.28 5.76 -17.82
CA MET A 84 -11.92 5.49 -16.42
C MET A 84 -11.24 6.68 -15.73
N GLY A 85 -10.89 7.72 -16.51
CA GLY A 85 -10.18 8.93 -16.06
C GLY A 85 -8.66 8.86 -16.21
N PHE A 86 -8.11 7.69 -16.51
CA PHE A 86 -6.68 7.51 -16.74
C PHE A 86 -6.46 6.32 -17.66
N ASP A 87 -5.45 6.39 -18.52
CA ASP A 87 -5.22 5.40 -19.57
C ASP A 87 -3.73 5.30 -19.90
N TRP A 88 -3.20 4.08 -19.79
CA TRP A 88 -1.79 3.77 -20.05
C TRP A 88 -1.33 4.12 -21.47
N GLN A 89 -2.22 4.18 -22.47
CA GLN A 89 -1.85 4.50 -23.85
C GLN A 89 -1.68 5.99 -24.09
N THR A 90 -2.51 6.80 -23.43
CA THR A 90 -2.68 8.22 -23.77
C THR A 90 -2.09 9.16 -22.73
N CYS A 91 -1.78 8.70 -21.51
CA CYS A 91 -1.14 9.53 -20.50
C CYS A 91 0.26 9.99 -20.95
N ALA A 92 0.63 11.22 -20.57
CA ALA A 92 2.00 11.70 -20.67
C ALA A 92 2.87 11.00 -19.60
N VAL A 93 4.11 10.67 -19.97
CA VAL A 93 5.13 10.20 -19.03
C VAL A 93 6.28 11.20 -19.10
N LEU A 94 6.53 11.90 -17.99
CA LEU A 94 7.63 12.86 -17.86
C LEU A 94 8.66 12.28 -16.91
N ILE A 95 9.94 12.47 -17.24
CA ILE A 95 11.07 11.93 -16.49
C ILE A 95 12.01 13.08 -16.16
N SER A 96 12.32 13.23 -14.88
CA SER A 96 13.23 14.22 -14.33
C SER A 96 14.11 13.55 -13.27
N ILE A 97 14.96 12.63 -13.72
CA ILE A 97 15.88 11.84 -12.88
C ILE A 97 17.28 12.44 -12.97
N ASP A 98 17.95 12.53 -11.82
CA ASP A 98 19.37 12.90 -11.71
C ASP A 98 20.18 11.77 -11.03
N LYS A 99 21.50 11.93 -10.98
CA LYS A 99 22.38 11.03 -10.22
C LYS A 99 22.34 11.35 -8.73
N GLN A 100 22.61 10.35 -7.89
CA GLN A 100 22.72 10.56 -6.44
C GLN A 100 23.86 11.53 -6.12
N SER A 101 23.65 12.39 -5.11
CA SER A 101 24.67 13.32 -4.62
C SER A 101 25.94 12.58 -4.16
N PRO A 102 27.14 12.99 -4.64
CA PRO A 102 28.41 12.43 -4.19
C PRO A 102 28.63 12.53 -2.67
N ASP A 103 28.12 13.59 -2.03
CA ASP A 103 28.27 13.79 -0.58
C ASP A 103 27.50 12.74 0.23
N ILE A 104 26.35 12.28 -0.29
CA ILE A 104 25.56 11.20 0.31
C ILE A 104 26.26 9.85 0.08
N ALA A 105 26.79 9.62 -1.13
CA ALA A 105 27.49 8.39 -1.47
C ALA A 105 28.70 8.13 -0.55
N MET A 106 29.47 9.18 -0.23
CA MET A 106 30.62 9.09 0.69
C MET A 106 30.24 8.64 2.11
N GLY A 107 29.05 9.00 2.59
CA GLY A 107 28.58 8.63 3.92
C GLY A 107 28.13 7.17 4.03
N VAL A 108 27.62 6.63 2.91
CA VAL A 108 27.06 5.27 2.80
C VAL A 108 28.13 4.24 2.51
N ASP A 109 29.02 4.53 1.56
CA ASP A 109 30.05 3.59 1.12
C ASP A 109 31.32 3.80 1.98
N ARG A 110 31.41 3.07 3.10
CA ARG A 110 32.61 3.04 3.95
C ARG A 110 33.45 1.82 3.62
N ASP A 111 34.77 1.89 3.87
CA ASP A 111 35.71 0.78 3.63
C ASP A 111 35.29 -0.50 4.38
N GLY A 112 34.59 -1.40 3.68
CA GLY A 112 34.13 -2.69 4.18
C GLY A 112 32.74 -2.73 4.83
N ASP A 113 32.10 -1.57 5.06
CA ASP A 113 30.78 -1.46 5.74
C ASP A 113 29.83 -0.52 4.98
N ILE A 114 28.53 -0.78 5.03
CA ILE A 114 27.49 0.10 4.48
C ILE A 114 26.85 0.88 5.63
N GLY A 115 27.07 2.20 5.65
CA GLY A 115 26.41 3.10 6.60
C GLY A 115 24.97 3.43 6.20
N ALA A 116 24.15 3.87 7.16
CA ALA A 116 22.79 4.32 6.87
C ALA A 116 22.75 5.47 5.85
N GLY A 117 21.93 5.34 4.81
CA GLY A 117 21.75 6.39 3.78
C GLY A 117 21.11 7.69 4.25
N ASP A 118 20.47 7.67 5.42
CA ASP A 118 19.88 8.83 6.08
C ASP A 118 19.79 8.53 7.59
N GLN A 119 19.52 9.55 8.40
CA GLN A 119 18.99 9.33 9.75
C GLN A 119 17.56 8.80 9.68
N GLY A 120 17.13 8.06 10.70
CA GLY A 120 15.73 7.67 10.77
C GLY A 120 15.40 6.78 11.95
N LEU A 121 14.11 6.57 12.14
CA LEU A 121 13.56 5.68 13.15
C LEU A 121 12.54 4.76 12.48
N MET A 122 12.57 3.47 12.80
CA MET A 122 11.76 2.45 12.14
C MET A 122 11.11 1.54 13.18
N PHE A 123 9.93 1.04 12.84
CA PHE A 123 9.14 0.20 13.74
C PHE A 123 8.74 -1.11 13.07
N GLY A 124 8.91 -2.19 13.83
CA GLY A 124 8.40 -3.52 13.56
C GLY A 124 7.27 -3.84 14.53
N TYR A 125 6.14 -4.33 14.05
CA TYR A 125 5.04 -4.72 14.94
C TYR A 125 4.53 -6.11 14.55
N ALA A 126 4.11 -6.92 15.53
CA ALA A 126 3.39 -8.17 15.32
C ALA A 126 2.41 -8.44 16.47
N CYS A 127 1.32 -9.16 16.20
CA CYS A 127 0.41 -9.68 17.22
C CYS A 127 -0.23 -11.03 16.82
N ASP A 128 -0.81 -11.74 17.78
CA ASP A 128 -1.41 -13.08 17.59
C ASP A 128 -2.89 -13.04 17.15
N GLU A 129 -3.36 -11.91 16.61
CA GLU A 129 -4.78 -11.71 16.25
C GLU A 129 -5.20 -12.40 14.95
N THR A 130 -4.24 -12.65 14.04
CA THR A 130 -4.49 -13.23 12.71
C THR A 130 -3.38 -14.23 12.36
N PRO A 131 -3.62 -15.16 11.41
CA PRO A 131 -2.60 -16.14 10.99
C PRO A 131 -1.30 -15.51 10.45
N ASP A 132 -1.38 -14.29 9.93
CA ASP A 132 -0.24 -13.56 9.35
C ASP A 132 0.51 -12.70 10.39
N TYR A 133 0.14 -12.83 11.67
CA TYR A 133 0.66 -12.05 12.79
C TYR A 133 0.47 -10.54 12.63
N MET A 134 -0.65 -10.11 12.05
CA MET A 134 -1.03 -8.72 11.80
C MET A 134 -2.25 -8.30 12.64
N PRO A 135 -2.41 -6.99 12.96
CA PRO A 135 -3.63 -6.50 13.57
C PRO A 135 -4.85 -6.81 12.68
N MET A 136 -5.92 -7.35 13.27
CA MET A 136 -7.10 -7.78 12.50
C MET A 136 -7.74 -6.67 11.63
N PRO A 137 -7.84 -5.40 12.07
CA PRO A 137 -8.44 -4.33 11.28
C PRO A 137 -7.74 -4.08 9.94
N ILE A 138 -6.41 -3.89 9.95
CA ILE A 138 -5.64 -3.67 8.72
C ILE A 138 -5.58 -4.93 7.86
N TRP A 139 -5.52 -6.11 8.49
CA TRP A 139 -5.53 -7.38 7.79
C TRP A 139 -6.80 -7.57 6.95
N TYR A 140 -7.98 -7.32 7.54
CA TYR A 140 -9.23 -7.39 6.78
C TYR A 140 -9.36 -6.26 5.76
N ALA A 141 -8.95 -5.03 6.08
CA ALA A 141 -8.97 -3.94 5.10
C ALA A 141 -8.15 -4.30 3.85
N HIS A 142 -6.92 -4.80 4.01
CA HIS A 142 -6.12 -5.27 2.87
C HIS A 142 -6.79 -6.38 2.07
N LYS A 143 -7.31 -7.41 2.74
CA LYS A 143 -7.97 -8.52 2.05
C LYS A 143 -9.22 -8.09 1.28
N LEU A 144 -9.96 -7.12 1.80
CA LEU A 144 -11.12 -6.53 1.11
C LEU A 144 -10.69 -5.75 -0.13
N ALA A 145 -9.66 -4.90 -0.03
CA ALA A 145 -9.11 -4.18 -1.17
C ALA A 145 -8.53 -5.14 -2.24
N GLN A 146 -7.82 -6.18 -1.82
CA GLN A 146 -7.30 -7.23 -2.70
C GLN A 146 -8.45 -7.96 -3.42
N ARG A 147 -9.50 -8.36 -2.68
CA ARG A 147 -10.66 -9.04 -3.25
C ARG A 147 -11.42 -8.16 -4.24
N LEU A 148 -11.56 -6.85 -3.96
CA LEU A 148 -12.13 -5.89 -4.93
C LEU A 148 -11.35 -5.87 -6.25
N ALA A 149 -10.02 -5.84 -6.18
CA ALA A 149 -9.18 -5.90 -7.37
C ALA A 149 -9.32 -7.24 -8.09
N GLU A 150 -9.36 -8.36 -7.35
CA GLU A 150 -9.52 -9.71 -7.89
C GLU A 150 -10.84 -9.86 -8.67
N VAL A 151 -11.99 -9.56 -8.05
CA VAL A 151 -13.30 -9.74 -8.70
C VAL A 151 -13.50 -8.83 -9.91
N ARG A 152 -12.82 -7.68 -9.95
CA ARG A 152 -12.72 -6.83 -11.15
C ARG A 152 -11.89 -7.53 -12.23
N LYS A 153 -10.65 -7.93 -11.91
CA LYS A 153 -9.70 -8.51 -12.87
C LYS A 153 -10.17 -9.85 -13.45
N THR A 154 -10.92 -10.63 -12.68
CA THR A 154 -11.50 -11.91 -13.14
C THR A 154 -12.86 -11.76 -13.82
N GLY A 155 -13.44 -10.55 -13.83
CA GLY A 155 -14.73 -10.28 -14.46
C GLY A 155 -15.94 -10.82 -13.68
N ILE A 156 -15.77 -11.22 -12.41
CA ILE A 156 -16.89 -11.58 -11.54
C ILE A 156 -17.80 -10.36 -11.34
N LEU A 157 -17.20 -9.20 -11.05
CA LEU A 157 -17.88 -7.91 -10.98
C LEU A 157 -17.31 -6.98 -12.08
N PRO A 158 -17.73 -7.14 -13.34
CA PRO A 158 -17.09 -6.50 -14.49
C PRO A 158 -17.31 -4.98 -14.54
N PHE A 159 -18.29 -4.47 -13.79
CA PHE A 159 -18.59 -3.04 -13.70
C PHE A 159 -17.61 -2.27 -12.81
N LEU A 160 -16.75 -2.95 -12.06
CA LEU A 160 -15.76 -2.30 -11.20
C LEU A 160 -14.63 -1.68 -12.02
N ARG A 161 -14.16 -0.53 -11.56
CA ARG A 161 -12.99 0.17 -12.07
C ARG A 161 -11.85 0.10 -11.04
N PRO A 162 -10.60 0.47 -11.41
CA PRO A 162 -9.45 0.16 -10.56
C PRO A 162 -9.45 0.80 -9.17
N ASP A 163 -9.94 2.03 -9.01
CA ASP A 163 -9.87 2.76 -7.73
C ASP A 163 -10.88 2.22 -6.71
N GLY A 164 -10.42 1.97 -5.49
CA GLY A 164 -11.23 1.44 -4.41
C GLY A 164 -10.60 1.64 -3.05
N LYS A 165 -11.44 1.69 -2.03
CA LYS A 165 -11.09 1.93 -0.63
C LYS A 165 -11.88 0.98 0.26
N SER A 166 -11.26 0.59 1.35
CA SER A 166 -11.84 -0.30 2.36
C SER A 166 -11.46 0.20 3.74
N GLN A 167 -12.39 0.12 4.68
CA GLN A 167 -12.14 0.48 6.08
C GLN A 167 -12.89 -0.50 6.97
N VAL A 168 -12.23 -0.98 8.01
CA VAL A 168 -12.77 -1.99 8.93
C VAL A 168 -12.60 -1.47 10.35
N THR A 169 -13.72 -1.38 11.07
CA THR A 169 -13.75 -1.13 12.51
C THR A 169 -14.00 -2.44 13.22
N VAL A 170 -13.10 -2.82 14.13
CA VAL A 170 -13.20 -4.05 14.92
C VAL A 170 -13.48 -3.69 16.37
N LYS A 171 -14.39 -4.43 16.99
CA LYS A 171 -14.66 -4.38 18.42
C LYS A 171 -13.67 -5.27 19.16
N TYR A 172 -13.04 -4.71 20.18
CA TYR A 172 -12.10 -5.40 21.05
C TYR A 172 -12.68 -5.53 22.47
N GLU A 173 -12.51 -6.70 23.07
CA GLU A 173 -12.81 -6.99 24.48
C GLU A 173 -11.58 -7.64 25.10
N ASP A 174 -11.11 -7.16 26.25
CA ASP A 174 -9.85 -7.63 26.89
C ASP A 174 -8.65 -7.69 25.94
N ARG A 175 -8.53 -6.70 25.03
CA ARG A 175 -7.51 -6.62 23.97
C ARG A 175 -7.54 -7.80 22.98
N ARG A 176 -8.66 -8.52 22.87
CA ARG A 176 -8.91 -9.52 21.83
C ARG A 176 -9.94 -8.97 20.84
N PRO A 177 -9.71 -9.12 19.52
CA PRO A 177 -10.73 -8.77 18.54
C PRO A 177 -11.89 -9.77 18.63
N ILE A 178 -13.12 -9.26 18.61
CA ILE A 178 -14.33 -10.07 18.75
C ILE A 178 -15.10 -10.15 17.44
N ALA A 179 -15.40 -9.01 16.82
CA ALA A 179 -16.16 -8.94 15.58
C ALA A 179 -15.93 -7.60 14.86
N CYS A 180 -16.23 -7.57 13.56
CA CYS A 180 -16.30 -6.34 12.79
C CYS A 180 -17.56 -5.55 13.21
N GLN A 181 -17.36 -4.36 13.76
CA GLN A 181 -18.43 -3.42 14.09
C GLN A 181 -18.98 -2.76 12.81
N SER A 182 -18.08 -2.34 11.92
CA SER A 182 -18.46 -1.73 10.65
C SER A 182 -17.42 -2.01 9.56
N ILE A 183 -17.92 -2.13 8.33
CA ILE A 183 -17.11 -2.28 7.12
C ILE A 183 -17.58 -1.24 6.11
N VAL A 184 -16.65 -0.42 5.65
CA VAL A 184 -16.88 0.57 4.58
C VAL A 184 -16.16 0.11 3.34
N ILE A 185 -16.85 0.13 2.20
CA ILE A 185 -16.27 -0.07 0.88
C ILE A 185 -16.68 1.09 -0.02
N ALA A 186 -15.69 1.76 -0.61
CA ALA A 186 -15.92 2.66 -1.73
C ALA A 186 -15.24 2.07 -2.96
N ALA A 187 -16.00 1.70 -3.98
CA ALA A 187 -15.49 1.07 -5.19
C ALA A 187 -15.87 1.90 -6.41
N GLN A 188 -14.87 2.28 -7.20
CA GLN A 188 -15.10 2.96 -8.48
C GLN A 188 -15.84 2.02 -9.42
N HIS A 189 -16.82 2.55 -10.16
CA HIS A 189 -17.69 1.73 -10.99
C HIS A 189 -18.14 2.43 -12.27
N GLU A 190 -18.67 1.65 -13.20
CA GLU A 190 -19.30 2.15 -14.40
C GLU A 190 -20.61 2.90 -14.10
N PRO A 191 -20.95 3.94 -14.89
CA PRO A 191 -22.04 4.85 -14.56
C PRO A 191 -23.45 4.26 -14.68
N HIS A 192 -23.59 3.08 -15.29
CA HIS A 192 -24.89 2.48 -15.58
C HIS A 192 -25.38 1.52 -14.49
N VAL A 193 -24.52 1.13 -13.54
CA VAL A 193 -24.88 0.20 -12.47
C VAL A 193 -25.54 0.94 -11.32
N THR A 194 -26.64 0.38 -10.81
CA THR A 194 -27.38 0.98 -9.70
C THR A 194 -26.65 0.78 -8.38
N HIS A 195 -26.86 1.70 -7.43
CA HIS A 195 -26.26 1.61 -6.10
C HIS A 195 -26.64 0.29 -5.38
N LYS A 196 -27.89 -0.16 -5.53
CA LYS A 196 -28.37 -1.42 -4.97
C LYS A 196 -27.62 -2.64 -5.51
N GLU A 197 -27.39 -2.71 -6.83
CA GLU A 197 -26.62 -3.80 -7.44
C GLU A 197 -25.17 -3.81 -6.94
N ILE A 198 -24.55 -2.63 -6.78
CA ILE A 198 -23.20 -2.50 -6.23
C ILE A 198 -23.17 -2.99 -4.78
N GLU A 199 -24.12 -2.57 -3.96
CA GLU A 199 -24.21 -2.96 -2.54
C GLU A 199 -24.34 -4.47 -2.39
N GLU A 200 -25.31 -5.09 -3.06
CA GLU A 200 -25.54 -6.54 -3.02
C GLU A 200 -24.31 -7.31 -3.51
N ALA A 201 -23.75 -6.91 -4.65
CA ALA A 201 -22.58 -7.56 -5.24
C ALA A 201 -21.34 -7.48 -4.35
N VAL A 202 -21.04 -6.31 -3.78
CA VAL A 202 -19.88 -6.12 -2.91
C VAL A 202 -20.06 -6.91 -1.61
N VAL A 203 -21.26 -6.94 -1.03
CA VAL A 203 -21.51 -7.73 0.18
C VAL A 203 -21.28 -9.23 -0.09
N GLU A 204 -21.85 -9.78 -1.16
CA GLU A 204 -21.79 -11.21 -1.45
C GLU A 204 -20.43 -11.67 -1.98
N GLU A 205 -19.85 -10.94 -2.93
CA GLU A 205 -18.65 -11.39 -3.66
C GLU A 205 -17.34 -10.84 -3.07
N VAL A 206 -17.40 -9.84 -2.18
CA VAL A 206 -16.23 -9.26 -1.53
C VAL A 206 -16.26 -9.52 -0.02
N ILE A 207 -17.23 -8.94 0.69
CA ILE A 207 -17.22 -8.95 2.16
C ILE A 207 -17.37 -10.36 2.71
N LYS A 208 -18.41 -11.09 2.28
CA LYS A 208 -18.68 -12.45 2.76
C LYS A 208 -17.67 -13.50 2.28
N LYS A 209 -16.88 -13.20 1.23
CA LYS A 209 -15.79 -14.07 0.77
C LYS A 209 -14.49 -13.87 1.55
N VAL A 210 -14.33 -12.70 2.19
CA VAL A 210 -13.10 -12.32 2.90
C VAL A 210 -13.24 -12.43 4.40
N VAL A 211 -14.32 -11.90 4.96
CA VAL A 211 -14.50 -11.82 6.41
C VAL A 211 -15.11 -13.11 6.92
N ALA A 212 -14.42 -13.73 7.87
CA ALA A 212 -14.87 -14.98 8.46
C ALA A 212 -16.26 -14.81 9.09
N PRO A 213 -17.21 -15.76 8.92
CA PRO A 213 -18.57 -15.64 9.42
C PRO A 213 -18.65 -15.32 10.92
N GLU A 214 -17.74 -15.84 11.74
CA GLU A 214 -17.66 -15.58 13.17
C GLU A 214 -17.34 -14.11 13.51
N HIS A 215 -16.75 -13.35 12.59
CA HIS A 215 -16.46 -11.93 12.76
C HIS A 215 -17.55 -11.02 12.12
N LEU A 216 -18.58 -11.61 11.50
CA LEU A 216 -19.76 -10.92 10.98
C LEU A 216 -20.98 -11.32 11.83
N ASN A 217 -21.51 -10.39 12.62
CA ASN A 217 -22.68 -10.65 13.45
C ASN A 217 -23.87 -9.78 13.02
N GLY A 218 -25.03 -9.95 13.66
CA GLY A 218 -26.25 -9.19 13.34
C GLY A 218 -26.15 -7.68 13.61
N GLU A 219 -25.09 -7.23 14.27
CA GLU A 219 -24.81 -5.82 14.56
C GLU A 219 -23.77 -5.21 13.59
N THR A 220 -23.14 -6.01 12.73
CA THR A 220 -22.15 -5.53 11.77
C THR A 220 -22.80 -4.61 10.73
N GLN A 221 -22.30 -3.39 10.62
CA GLN A 221 -22.80 -2.40 9.67
C GLN A 221 -22.00 -2.40 8.38
N PHE A 222 -22.69 -2.43 7.24
CA PHE A 222 -22.08 -2.29 5.92
C PHE A 222 -22.37 -0.92 5.33
N PHE A 223 -21.32 -0.24 4.87
CA PHE A 223 -21.38 1.07 4.24
C PHE A 223 -20.76 0.98 2.84
N ILE A 224 -21.58 0.69 1.83
CA ILE A 224 -21.11 0.50 0.46
C ILE A 224 -21.43 1.74 -0.38
N ASN A 225 -20.41 2.36 -0.96
CA ASN A 225 -20.50 3.58 -1.76
C ASN A 225 -21.44 4.62 -1.12
N SER A 226 -21.22 4.98 0.15
CA SER A 226 -22.15 5.83 0.92
C SER A 226 -22.39 7.23 0.33
N THR A 227 -21.54 7.68 -0.59
CA THR A 227 -21.75 8.91 -1.39
C THR A 227 -22.75 8.71 -2.54
N GLY A 228 -23.24 7.49 -2.75
CA GLY A 228 -24.18 7.06 -3.79
C GLY A 228 -23.56 6.81 -5.16
N ARG A 229 -22.45 7.47 -5.50
CA ARG A 229 -21.84 7.37 -6.84
C ARG A 229 -20.33 7.60 -6.79
N PHE A 230 -19.57 6.68 -7.40
CA PHE A 230 -18.11 6.79 -7.55
C PHE A 230 -17.69 6.40 -8.98
N VAL A 231 -17.98 7.25 -9.96
CA VAL A 231 -17.67 7.00 -11.39
C VAL A 231 -16.30 7.59 -11.78
N VAL A 232 -16.05 8.82 -11.33
CA VAL A 232 -14.79 9.55 -11.53
C VAL A 232 -13.86 9.16 -10.40
N GLY A 233 -12.74 8.53 -10.71
CA GLY A 233 -11.75 8.01 -9.77
C GLY A 233 -10.35 8.02 -10.37
N GLY A 234 -9.39 7.46 -9.65
CA GLY A 234 -8.01 7.42 -10.11
C GLY A 234 -7.37 8.82 -10.25
N PRO A 235 -6.29 8.95 -11.04
CA PRO A 235 -5.55 10.20 -11.19
C PRO A 235 -6.34 11.40 -11.73
N LEU A 236 -7.53 11.16 -12.31
CA LEU A 236 -8.46 12.23 -12.69
C LEU A 236 -9.13 12.88 -11.48
N ALA A 237 -9.44 12.08 -10.46
CA ALA A 237 -10.19 12.53 -9.28
C ALA A 237 -9.28 13.05 -8.16
N ASP A 238 -8.08 12.50 -8.06
CA ASP A 238 -7.13 12.82 -6.98
C ASP A 238 -5.68 12.72 -7.47
N CYS A 239 -4.81 13.54 -6.90
CA CYS A 239 -3.38 13.51 -7.18
C CYS A 239 -2.72 12.42 -6.33
N GLY A 240 -2.01 11.51 -6.97
CA GLY A 240 -1.27 10.45 -6.31
C GLY A 240 0.21 10.79 -6.18
N MET A 241 0.80 10.50 -5.02
CA MET A 241 2.25 10.57 -4.84
C MET A 241 2.77 9.35 -4.08
N THR A 242 3.98 8.92 -4.45
CA THR A 242 4.73 7.86 -3.76
C THR A 242 4.83 8.16 -2.27
N GLY A 243 4.68 7.12 -1.44
CA GLY A 243 4.86 7.25 0.01
C GLY A 243 3.76 8.02 0.74
N ARG A 244 2.59 8.25 0.14
CA ARG A 244 1.44 8.90 0.81
C ARG A 244 0.48 7.93 1.50
N LYS A 245 0.82 6.64 1.53
CA LYS A 245 0.03 5.57 2.13
C LYS A 245 0.80 4.74 3.17
N ILE A 246 1.80 5.33 3.83
CA ILE A 246 2.70 4.66 4.79
C ILE A 246 2.01 3.90 5.93
N ILE A 247 0.84 4.36 6.40
CA ILE A 247 0.09 3.65 7.45
C ILE A 247 -0.67 2.45 6.88
N VAL A 248 -1.12 2.55 5.62
CA VAL A 248 -1.68 1.42 4.87
C VAL A 248 -0.56 0.41 4.58
N ASP A 249 0.65 0.86 4.26
CA ASP A 249 1.79 -0.03 3.99
C ASP A 249 2.31 -0.80 5.21
N THR A 250 1.89 -0.40 6.42
CA THR A 250 2.40 -0.95 7.66
C THR A 250 1.31 -1.63 8.47
N TYR A 251 0.87 -1.01 9.56
CA TYR A 251 0.10 -1.68 10.60
C TYR A 251 -1.28 -1.02 10.81
N GLY A 252 -1.71 -0.17 9.87
CA GLY A 252 -3.04 0.46 9.89
C GLY A 252 -3.32 1.29 11.14
N GLY A 253 -2.28 1.90 11.70
CA GLY A 253 -2.35 2.73 12.90
C GLY A 253 -2.11 1.97 14.21
N ARG A 254 -1.91 0.64 14.17
CA ARG A 254 -1.47 -0.12 15.34
C ARG A 254 0.05 -0.03 15.48
N GLY A 255 0.53 0.16 16.71
CA GLY A 255 1.95 0.45 16.93
C GLY A 255 2.33 1.84 16.42
N HIS A 256 3.62 2.04 16.15
CA HIS A 256 4.17 3.32 15.72
C HIS A 256 4.72 3.28 14.29
N HIS A 257 4.95 4.45 13.72
CA HIS A 257 5.51 4.61 12.39
C HIS A 257 6.66 5.64 12.38
N GLY A 258 7.68 5.36 11.58
CA GLY A 258 8.91 6.15 11.49
C GLY A 258 8.83 7.44 10.70
N GLY A 259 7.92 7.47 9.73
CA GLY A 259 7.72 8.55 8.77
C GLY A 259 8.28 8.23 7.38
N GLY A 260 9.28 7.35 7.29
CA GLY A 260 9.87 6.91 6.03
C GLY A 260 8.92 6.10 5.15
N ALA A 261 8.85 6.45 3.86
CA ALA A 261 8.18 5.65 2.84
C ALA A 261 9.06 4.49 2.32
N PHE A 262 8.44 3.49 1.69
CA PHE A 262 9.14 2.28 1.21
C PHE A 262 9.38 2.25 -0.29
N SER A 263 8.35 2.55 -1.08
CA SER A 263 8.36 2.33 -2.53
C SER A 263 9.42 3.19 -3.23
N GLY A 264 10.04 2.66 -4.28
CA GLY A 264 11.06 3.36 -5.07
C GLY A 264 12.43 3.49 -4.40
N LYS A 265 12.63 2.87 -3.23
CA LYS A 265 13.89 2.93 -2.50
C LYS A 265 14.61 1.58 -2.52
N ASP A 266 15.89 1.59 -2.88
CA ASP A 266 16.75 0.40 -2.81
C ASP A 266 17.09 0.01 -1.35
N PRO A 267 17.57 -1.22 -1.09
CA PRO A 267 17.80 -1.73 0.25
C PRO A 267 18.80 -0.96 1.13
N THR A 268 19.59 -0.01 0.59
CA THR A 268 20.46 0.83 1.43
C THR A 268 19.73 1.99 2.12
N LYS A 269 18.48 2.26 1.73
CA LYS A 269 17.65 3.29 2.37
C LYS A 269 17.03 2.71 3.64
N VAL A 270 17.48 3.24 4.78
CA VAL A 270 17.11 2.72 6.11
C VAL A 270 15.61 2.79 6.42
N ASP A 271 14.86 3.64 5.71
CA ASP A 271 13.40 3.66 5.82
C ASP A 271 12.75 2.32 5.47
N ARG A 272 13.30 1.58 4.50
CA ARG A 272 12.72 0.34 3.97
C ARG A 272 13.29 -0.89 4.68
N SER A 273 14.61 -1.08 4.61
CA SER A 273 15.24 -2.34 5.02
C SER A 273 15.18 -2.61 6.53
N PRO A 274 15.57 -1.67 7.42
CA PRO A 274 15.30 -1.75 8.85
C PRO A 274 13.83 -1.91 9.24
N SER A 275 12.89 -1.25 8.55
CA SER A 275 11.46 -1.46 8.82
C SER A 275 11.05 -2.92 8.55
N TYR A 276 11.51 -3.49 7.44
CA TYR A 276 11.28 -4.90 7.12
C TYR A 276 11.96 -5.84 8.13
N MET A 277 13.18 -5.52 8.56
CA MET A 277 13.89 -6.32 9.55
C MET A 277 13.24 -6.24 10.94
N ALA A 278 12.80 -5.06 11.36
CA ALA A 278 12.08 -4.88 12.61
C ALA A 278 10.77 -5.68 12.60
N ARG A 279 10.03 -5.68 11.49
CA ARG A 279 8.86 -6.56 11.29
C ARG A 279 9.23 -8.03 11.40
N TYR A 280 10.32 -8.45 10.76
CA TYR A 280 10.81 -9.82 10.83
C TYR A 280 11.10 -10.25 12.27
N VAL A 281 11.81 -9.42 13.05
CA VAL A 281 12.11 -9.68 14.46
C VAL A 281 10.81 -9.76 15.29
N ALA A 282 9.93 -8.76 15.19
CA ALA A 282 8.67 -8.74 15.93
C ALA A 282 7.79 -9.98 15.63
N LYS A 283 7.68 -10.34 14.35
CA LYS A 283 6.93 -11.54 13.91
C LYS A 283 7.50 -12.81 14.52
N ASN A 284 8.82 -12.99 14.51
CA ASN A 284 9.46 -14.18 15.08
C ASN A 284 9.27 -14.28 16.60
N ILE A 285 9.30 -13.17 17.33
CA ILE A 285 9.03 -13.14 18.78
C ILE A 285 7.61 -13.65 19.07
N VAL A 286 6.60 -13.16 18.33
CA VAL A 286 5.21 -13.58 18.52
C VAL A 286 5.00 -15.02 18.06
N ALA A 287 5.56 -15.40 16.90
CA ALA A 287 5.45 -16.76 16.36
C ALA A 287 6.10 -17.82 17.26
N ALA A 288 7.17 -17.46 17.98
CA ALA A 288 7.81 -18.33 18.98
C ALA A 288 7.03 -18.44 20.31
N GLY A 289 5.90 -17.74 20.45
CA GLY A 289 5.08 -17.76 21.67
C GLY A 289 5.70 -16.99 22.85
N LEU A 290 6.73 -16.18 22.60
CA LEU A 290 7.41 -15.40 23.64
C LEU A 290 6.59 -14.19 24.10
N ALA A 291 5.76 -13.66 23.20
CA ALA A 291 4.82 -12.58 23.48
C ALA A 291 3.57 -12.74 22.60
N ARG A 292 2.45 -12.15 23.02
CA ARG A 292 1.23 -12.08 22.20
C ARG A 292 1.23 -10.92 21.22
N GLU A 293 1.92 -9.84 21.57
CA GLU A 293 2.07 -8.61 20.81
C GLU A 293 3.50 -8.12 21.06
N CYS A 294 4.20 -7.70 20.00
CA CYS A 294 5.57 -7.24 20.08
C CYS A 294 5.76 -6.04 19.14
N GLU A 295 6.38 -4.99 19.66
CA GLU A 295 6.88 -3.87 18.88
C GLU A 295 8.39 -3.75 19.06
N VAL A 296 9.10 -3.50 17.96
CA VAL A 296 10.55 -3.33 17.89
C VAL A 296 10.80 -1.96 17.29
N GLN A 297 11.58 -1.12 17.98
CA GLN A 297 12.06 0.15 17.45
C GLN A 297 13.55 0.05 17.16
N VAL A 298 13.97 0.55 16.00
CA VAL A 298 15.38 0.77 15.66
C VAL A 298 15.56 2.21 15.18
N ALA A 299 16.75 2.77 15.38
CA ALA A 299 17.09 4.11 14.93
C ALA A 299 18.52 4.15 14.40
N TYR A 300 18.72 4.92 13.33
CA TYR A 300 20.00 5.10 12.66
C TYR A 300 20.37 6.58 12.61
N ALA A 301 21.66 6.85 12.73
CA ALA A 301 22.24 8.14 12.40
C ALA A 301 22.84 8.05 11.00
N ILE A 302 22.78 9.13 10.21
CA ILE A 302 23.31 9.10 8.85
C ILE A 302 24.78 8.64 8.81
N GLY A 303 25.06 7.68 7.94
CA GLY A 303 26.35 7.01 7.78
C GLY A 303 26.70 5.96 8.84
N VAL A 304 25.88 5.72 9.87
CA VAL A 304 26.17 4.75 10.96
C VAL A 304 25.17 3.61 10.96
#